data_AF-A0A843JGF9-F1
#
_entry.id   AF-A0A843JGF9-F1
#
_cell.length_a   1.000
_cell.length_b   1.000
_cell.length_c   1.000
_cell.angle_alpha   90.00
_cell.angle_beta   90.00
_cell.angle_gamma   90.00
#
_symmetry.space_group_name_H-M   'P 1'
#
loop_
_entity.id
_entity.type
_entity.pdbx_description
1 polymer ?
#
loop_
_entity_poly.entity_id
_entity_poly.type
_entity_poly.pdbx_seq_one_letter_code
_entity_poly.pdbx_strand_id
1 'polypeptide(L)' 'NAFDDVDTYCAPDKQYKMLKTILKFYDESLAAVNRGAPIANIVALPVKEEIGKMKYIPQDVFDEKVAEIQAAITKQCSEA' A
#
# COMPACT_ATOMS: atom_id res chain seq x y z
N ASN A 1 16.82 -0.73 3.55
CA ASN A 1 17.72 -1.30 4.56
C ASN A 1 18.98 -1.59 3.78
N ALA A 2 20.08 -0.89 4.07
CA ALA A 2 21.29 -0.99 3.26
C ALA A 2 21.88 -2.43 3.20
N PHE A 3 21.51 -3.28 4.16
CA PHE A 3 21.93 -4.69 4.25
C PHE A 3 20.92 -5.69 3.66
N ASP A 4 19.79 -5.23 3.13
CA ASP A 4 18.77 -6.09 2.51
C ASP A 4 18.95 -6.12 1.00
N ASP A 5 19.00 -7.30 0.39
CA ASP A 5 19.33 -7.47 -1.04
C ASP A 5 18.35 -6.73 -1.98
N VAL A 6 17.10 -6.51 -1.56
CA VAL A 6 16.08 -5.84 -2.36
C VAL A 6 15.90 -4.38 -1.97
N ASP A 7 16.00 -4.05 -0.68
CA ASP A 7 15.83 -2.71 -0.12
C ASP A 7 17.16 -1.95 0.05
N THR A 8 18.25 -2.44 -0.57
CA THR A 8 19.55 -1.74 -0.68
C THR A 8 19.51 -0.60 -1.70
N TYR A 9 18.72 -0.76 -2.77
CA TYR A 9 18.53 0.23 -3.83
C TYR A 9 17.09 0.21 -4.34
N CYS A 10 16.48 1.39 -4.46
CA CYS A 10 15.11 1.55 -4.95
C CYS A 10 15.09 2.50 -6.14
N ALA A 11 14.67 2.03 -7.31
CA ALA A 11 14.60 2.85 -8.51
C ALA A 11 13.57 4.00 -8.36
N PRO A 12 13.78 5.17 -8.98
CA PRO A 12 12.86 6.31 -8.85
C PRO A 12 11.39 6.00 -9.18
N ASP A 13 11.15 5.16 -10.20
CA ASP A 13 9.80 4.72 -10.57
C ASP A 13 9.13 3.88 -9.47
N LYS A 14 9.89 2.95 -8.85
CA LYS A 14 9.43 2.16 -7.70
C LYS A 14 9.12 3.08 -6.51
N GLN A 15 9.97 4.06 -6.21
CA GLN A 15 9.73 5.04 -5.16
C GLN A 15 8.43 5.84 -5.40
N TYR A 16 8.22 6.33 -6.63
CA TYR A 16 7.01 7.05 -7.00
C TYR A 16 5.76 6.20 -6.80
N LYS A 17 5.77 4.95 -7.29
CA LYS A 17 4.64 4.03 -7.16
C LYS A 17 4.36 3.65 -5.71
N MET A 18 5.38 3.48 -4.87
CA MET A 18 5.21 3.28 -3.43
C MET A 18 4.50 4.46 -2.78
N LEU A 19 4.98 5.69 -3.01
CA LEU A 19 4.37 6.90 -2.46
C LEU A 19 2.92 7.07 -2.95
N LYS A 20 2.68 6.87 -4.24
CA LYS A 20 1.34 6.93 -4.83
C LYS A 20 0.38 5.94 -4.18
N THR A 21 0.85 4.74 -3.86
CA THR A 21 0.05 3.69 -3.21
C THR A 21 -0.28 4.05 -1.76
N ILE A 22 0.66 4.66 -1.02
CA ILE A 22 0.43 5.18 0.33
C ILE A 22 -0.65 6.27 0.31
N LEU A 23 -0.56 7.22 -0.63
CA LEU A 23 -1.55 8.28 -0.79
C LEU A 23 -2.92 7.73 -1.16
N LYS A 24 -2.98 6.73 -2.05
CA LYS A 24 -4.23 6.05 -2.38
C LYS A 24 -4.89 5.42 -1.14
N PHE A 25 -4.13 4.76 -0.27
CA PHE A 25 -4.67 4.21 0.98
C PHE A 25 -5.24 5.30 1.88
N TYR A 26 -4.57 6.46 1.97
CA TYR A 26 -5.08 7.61 2.72
C TYR A 26 -6.42 8.10 2.18
N ASP A 27 -6.52 8.33 0.87
CA ASP A 27 -7.75 8.84 0.24
C ASP A 27 -8.94 7.89 0.45
N GLU A 28 -8.72 6.58 0.23
CA GLU A 28 -9.74 5.53 0.37
C GLU A 28 -10.17 5.33 1.84
N SER A 29 -9.20 5.39 2.76
CA SER A 29 -9.46 5.33 4.20
C SER A 29 -10.26 6.53 4.67
N LEU A 30 -9.91 7.73 4.21
CA LEU A 30 -10.64 8.95 4.54
C LEU A 30 -12.07 8.89 3.99
N ALA A 31 -12.25 8.40 2.76
CA ALA A 31 -13.57 8.18 2.19
C ALA A 31 -14.40 7.18 3.02
N ALA A 32 -13.80 6.09 3.50
CA ALA A 32 -14.49 5.13 4.36
C ALA A 32 -14.93 5.75 5.69
N VAL A 33 -14.04 6.48 6.35
CA VAL A 33 -14.36 7.20 7.60
C VAL A 33 -15.49 8.21 7.37
N ASN A 34 -15.47 8.94 6.26
CA ASN A 34 -16.54 9.88 5.90
C ASN A 34 -17.90 9.20 5.64
N ARG A 35 -17.91 7.91 5.27
CA ARG A 35 -19.15 7.10 5.17
C ARG A 35 -19.61 6.53 6.52
N GLY A 36 -18.85 6.75 7.60
CA GLY A 36 -19.17 6.29 8.95
C GLY A 36 -18.42 5.04 9.40
N ALA A 37 -17.44 4.56 8.62
CA ALA A 37 -16.63 3.42 9.03
C ALA A 37 -15.84 3.73 10.32
N PRO A 38 -15.87 2.86 11.34
CA PRO A 38 -15.06 3.02 12.53
C PRO A 38 -13.56 3.03 12.18
N ILE A 39 -12.82 4.02 12.68
CA ILE A 39 -11.36 4.14 12.45
C ILE A 39 -10.63 2.85 12.88
N ALA A 40 -11.10 2.17 13.93
CA ALA A 40 -10.53 0.91 14.39
C ALA A 40 -10.53 -0.18 13.30
N ASN A 41 -11.58 -0.24 12.46
CA ASN A 41 -11.67 -1.19 11.35
C ASN A 41 -10.64 -0.86 10.27
N ILE A 42 -10.48 0.44 9.95
CA ILE A 42 -9.51 0.92 8.97
C ILE A 42 -8.07 0.61 9.41
N VAL A 43 -7.75 0.84 10.68
CA VAL A 43 -6.42 0.56 11.24
C VAL A 43 -6.11 -0.94 11.26
N ALA A 44 -7.14 -1.78 11.38
CA ALA A 44 -7.03 -3.24 11.38
C ALA A 44 -6.95 -3.85 9.97
N LEU A 45 -7.06 -3.06 8.89
CA LEU A 45 -7.03 -3.58 7.53
C LEU A 45 -5.71 -4.29 7.22
N PRO A 46 -5.75 -5.54 6.72
CA PRO A 46 -4.54 -6.32 6.45
C PRO A 46 -3.67 -5.71 5.34
N VAL A 47 -4.25 -4.95 4.39
CA VAL A 47 -3.48 -4.30 3.31
C VAL A 47 -2.40 -3.34 3.81
N LYS A 48 -2.53 -2.81 5.04
CA LYS A 48 -1.52 -1.93 5.65
C LYS A 48 -0.17 -2.62 5.80
N GLU A 49 -0.16 -3.92 6.09
CA GLU A 49 1.08 -4.69 6.21
C GLU A 49 1.76 -4.85 4.84
N GLU A 50 0.99 -5.12 3.79
CA GLU A 50 1.48 -5.22 2.41
C GLU A 50 2.07 -3.89 1.92
N ILE A 51 1.41 -2.76 2.21
CA ILE A 51 1.94 -1.41 1.93
C ILE A 51 3.31 -1.22 2.62
N GLY A 52 3.44 -1.63 3.88
CA GLY A 52 4.69 -1.53 4.64
C GLY A 52 5.82 -2.43 4.09
N LYS A 53 5.47 -3.54 3.44
CA LYS A 53 6.40 -4.50 2.84
C LYS A 53 6.78 -4.20 1.39
N MET A 54 6.16 -3.21 0.73
CA MET A 54 6.45 -2.87 -0.67
C MET A 54 7.94 -2.68 -0.99
N LYS A 55 8.72 -2.16 -0.03
CA LYS A 55 10.18 -1.99 -0.17
C LYS A 55 10.93 -3.29 -0.49
N TYR A 56 10.48 -4.42 0.06
CA TYR A 56 11.08 -5.75 -0.11
C TYR A 56 10.63 -6.47 -1.38
N ILE A 57 9.71 -5.88 -2.16
CA ILE A 57 9.24 -6.48 -3.41
C ILE A 57 10.31 -6.31 -4.49
N PRO A 58 10.78 -7.38 -5.15
CA PRO A 58 11.76 -7.27 -6.23
C PRO A 58 11.27 -6.37 -7.39
N GLN A 59 12.20 -5.68 -8.04
CA GLN A 59 11.90 -4.65 -9.05
C GLN A 59 11.18 -5.21 -10.30
N ASP A 60 11.50 -6.43 -10.70
CA ASP A 60 10.96 -7.14 -11.85
C ASP A 60 9.48 -7.51 -11.71
N VAL A 61 9.02 -7.76 -10.48
CA VAL A 61 7.62 -8.10 -10.16
C VAL A 61 6.86 -6.93 -9.49
N PHE A 62 7.50 -5.78 -9.31
CA PHE A 62 6.96 -4.69 -8.53
C PHE A 62 5.64 -4.15 -9.09
N ASP A 63 5.53 -4.04 -10.41
CA ASP A 63 4.36 -3.45 -11.08
C ASP A 63 3.11 -4.30 -10.95
N GLU A 64 3.25 -5.61 -11.03
CA GLU A 64 2.15 -6.55 -10.80
C GLU A 64 1.71 -6.49 -9.33
N LYS A 65 2.67 -6.58 -8.41
CA LYS A 65 2.37 -6.60 -6.97
C LYS A 65 1.77 -5.29 -6.47
N VAL A 66 2.26 -4.14 -6.93
CA VAL A 66 1.69 -2.85 -6.52
C VAL A 66 0.26 -2.67 -7.04
N ALA A 67 -0.05 -3.20 -8.23
CA ALA A 67 -1.41 -3.20 -8.76
C ALA A 67 -2.36 -4.07 -7.91
N GLU A 68 -1.92 -5.26 -7.50
CA GLU A 68 -2.66 -6.12 -6.56
C GLU A 68 -2.92 -5.40 -5.22
N ILE A 69 -1.91 -4.76 -4.64
CA ILE A 69 -2.04 -3.99 -3.39
C ILE A 69 -3.03 -2.84 -3.59
N GLN A 70 -2.95 -2.10 -4.70
CA GLN A 70 -3.88 -1.01 -4.98
C GLN A 70 -5.33 -1.47 -5.17
N ALA A 71 -5.55 -2.66 -5.72
CA ALA A 71 -6.88 -3.26 -5.82
C ALA A 71 -7.39 -3.71 -4.44
N ALA A 72 -6.52 -4.31 -3.62
CA ALA A 72 -6.83 -4.69 -2.25
C ALA A 72 -7.19 -3.49 -1.38
N ILE A 73 -6.51 -2.35 -1.54
CA ILE A 73 -6.85 -1.08 -0.86
C ILE A 73 -8.31 -0.70 -1.15
N THR A 74 -8.66 -0.55 -2.43
CA THR A 74 -10.01 -0.10 -2.81
C THR A 74 -11.07 -1.08 -2.30
N LYS A 75 -10.84 -2.39 -2.43
CA LYS A 75 -11.77 -3.40 -1.93
C LYS A 75 -11.95 -3.28 -0.41
N GLN A 76 -10.86 -3.35 0.35
CA GLN A 76 -10.91 -3.39 1.82
C GLN A 76 -11.45 -2.09 2.42
N CYS A 77 -11.09 -0.93 1.88
CA CYS A 77 -11.63 0.35 2.32
C CYS A 77 -13.10 0.56 1.91
N SER A 78 -13.60 -0.12 0.88
CA SER A 78 -15.01 -0.08 0.51
C SER A 78 -15.89 -0.94 1.42
N GLU A 79 -15.33 -2.04 1.95
CA GLU A 79 -16.01 -3.03 2.79
C GLU A 79 -15.90 -2.74 4.30
N ALA A 80 -15.04 -1.78 4.69
CA ALA A 80 -14.84 -1.35 6.08
C ALA A 80 -15.86 -0.31 6.55
#